data_AF-A0A968PC77-F1
#
_entry.id   AF-A0A968PC77-F1
#
_cell.length_a   1.000
_cell.length_b   1.000
_cell.length_c   1.000
_cell.angle_alpha   90.00
_cell.angle_beta   90.00
_cell.angle_gamma   90.00
#
_symmetry.space_group_name_H-M   'P 1'
#
loop_
_entity.id
_entity.type
_entity.pdbx_description
1 polymer ?
#
loop_
_entity_poly.entity_id
_entity_poly.type
_entity_poly.pdbx_seq_one_letter_code
_entity_poly.pdbx_strand_id
1 'polypeptide(L)'
;MTQAARWDDFFKEAPPLPPLDEALVEDYIRLGRPVDDLPYTPEFDDLLKQAKARGDKRDHRQIFQRLINLRKAARLPRSLIRSTPVTGITDDETQILLQLVEGTLRGAIGSRDQLPYSMEFDAIASSFNKQTGRQFDKHIVWRLMARIAK
;
A
#
# COMPACT_ATOMS: atom_id res chain seq x y z
N MET A 1 -9.72 31.62 -2.12
CA MET A 1 -8.72 30.92 -1.28
C MET A 1 -9.51 30.05 -0.32
N THR A 2 -9.80 28.82 -0.71
CA THR A 2 -10.85 28.00 -0.09
C THR A 2 -10.27 27.16 1.05
N GLN A 3 -10.92 27.32 2.20
CA GLN A 3 -10.77 26.68 3.49
C GLN A 3 -10.20 25.24 3.42
N ALA A 4 -8.89 25.10 3.65
CA ALA A 4 -8.32 23.85 4.08
C ALA A 4 -8.90 23.56 5.47
N ALA A 5 -9.78 22.56 5.57
CA ALA A 5 -10.08 21.94 6.86
C ALA A 5 -8.72 21.58 7.48
N ARG A 6 -8.39 22.24 8.59
CA ARG A 6 -7.07 22.18 9.19
C ARG A 6 -6.92 20.80 9.81
N TRP A 7 -6.19 19.91 9.12
CA TRP A 7 -5.97 18.52 9.51
C TRP A 7 -5.40 18.38 10.95
N ASP A 8 -4.87 19.47 11.50
CA ASP A 8 -4.49 19.65 12.90
C ASP A 8 -5.55 19.17 13.91
N ASP A 9 -6.85 19.28 13.60
CA ASP A 9 -7.91 18.87 14.52
C ASP A 9 -7.97 17.34 14.76
N PHE A 10 -7.43 16.53 13.85
CA PHE A 10 -7.42 15.06 14.00
C PHE A 10 -6.27 14.54 14.86
N PHE A 11 -5.23 15.36 15.13
CA PHE A 11 -3.96 14.87 15.70
C PHE A 11 -3.53 15.58 17.01
N LYS A 12 -4.47 16.21 17.71
CA LYS A 12 -4.26 17.20 18.79
C LYS A 12 -3.25 16.87 19.91
N GLU A 13 -2.84 15.61 20.10
CA GLU A 13 -1.99 15.21 21.23
C GLU A 13 -0.59 14.70 20.85
N ALA A 14 -0.26 14.60 19.56
CA ALA A 14 0.92 13.87 19.15
C ALA A 14 1.97 14.78 18.46
N PRO A 15 3.29 14.53 18.63
CA PRO A 15 4.37 15.44 18.19
C PRO A 15 4.25 15.90 16.74
N PRO A 16 4.72 17.10 16.38
CA PRO A 16 4.69 17.54 14.98
C PRO A 16 5.44 16.55 14.08
N LEU A 17 4.89 16.31 12.89
CA LEU A 17 5.54 15.45 11.90
C LEU A 17 6.78 16.18 11.33
N PRO A 18 7.83 15.44 10.93
CA PRO A 18 8.89 16.00 10.11
C PRO A 18 8.32 16.66 8.84
N PRO A 19 8.92 17.75 8.33
CA PRO A 19 8.36 18.48 7.16
C PRO A 19 8.12 17.61 5.92
N LEU A 20 8.98 16.62 5.68
CA LEU A 20 8.80 15.67 4.57
C LEU A 20 7.61 14.74 4.78
N ASP A 21 7.32 14.36 6.03
CA ASP A 21 6.17 13.50 6.32
C ASP A 21 4.87 14.29 6.30
N GLU A 22 4.88 15.56 6.73
CA GLU A 22 3.73 16.45 6.60
C GLU A 22 3.35 16.63 5.13
N ALA A 23 4.31 16.96 4.27
CA ALA A 23 4.13 17.04 2.83
C ALA A 23 3.61 15.73 2.22
N LEU A 24 4.16 14.59 2.66
CA LEU A 24 3.74 13.25 2.21
C LEU A 24 2.27 12.96 2.59
N VAL A 25 1.86 13.33 3.80
CA VAL A 25 0.48 13.19 4.27
C VAL A 25 -0.47 14.04 3.42
N GLU A 26 -0.12 15.30 3.15
CA GLU A 26 -0.93 16.17 2.30
C GLU A 26 -1.09 15.61 0.88
N ASP A 27 0.00 15.15 0.27
CA ASP A 27 -0.01 14.57 -1.08
C ASP A 27 -0.86 13.28 -1.09
N TYR A 28 -0.72 12.42 -0.08
CA TYR A 28 -1.54 11.21 0.10
C TYR A 28 -3.03 11.53 0.24
N ILE A 29 -3.39 12.53 1.06
CA ILE A 29 -4.78 12.94 1.25
C ILE A 29 -5.38 13.41 -0.07
N ARG A 30 -4.63 14.19 -0.85
CA ARG A 30 -5.06 14.67 -2.17
C ARG A 30 -5.31 13.52 -3.16
N LEU A 31 -4.58 12.40 -3.05
CA LEU A 31 -4.85 11.20 -3.86
C LEU A 31 -6.22 10.56 -3.57
N GLY A 32 -6.70 10.63 -2.32
CA GLY A 32 -8.03 10.13 -1.96
C GLY A 32 -8.21 8.60 -2.09
N ARG A 33 -7.12 7.83 -2.00
CA ARG A 33 -7.08 6.36 -2.14
C ARG A 33 -6.53 5.70 -0.87
N PRO A 34 -7.12 4.60 -0.35
CA PRO A 34 -6.64 3.91 0.84
C PRO A 34 -5.19 3.45 0.70
N VAL A 35 -4.42 3.51 1.79
CA VAL A 35 -3.02 3.05 1.82
C VAL A 35 -2.86 1.65 1.20
N ASP A 36 -3.71 0.68 1.56
CA ASP A 36 -3.62 -0.70 1.07
C ASP A 36 -3.95 -0.86 -0.42
N ASP A 37 -4.43 0.19 -1.09
CA ASP A 37 -4.78 0.19 -2.51
C ASP A 37 -3.79 1.02 -3.35
N LEU A 38 -2.71 1.53 -2.75
CA LEU A 38 -1.67 2.32 -3.42
C LEU A 38 -0.56 1.52 -4.10
N PRO A 39 -0.09 0.38 -3.57
CA PRO A 39 1.07 -0.28 -4.18
C PRO A 39 0.87 -0.58 -5.66
N TYR A 40 1.89 -0.29 -6.47
CA TYR A 40 1.96 -0.53 -7.91
C TYR A 40 0.93 0.25 -8.75
N THR A 41 0.39 1.37 -8.24
CA THR A 41 -0.47 2.25 -9.04
C THR A 41 0.29 3.49 -9.54
N PRO A 42 -0.12 4.07 -10.68
CA PRO A 42 0.46 5.32 -11.18
C PRO A 42 0.37 6.47 -10.17
N GLU A 43 -0.70 6.52 -9.38
CA GLU A 43 -0.87 7.55 -8.35
C GLU A 43 0.18 7.44 -7.24
N PHE A 44 0.61 6.23 -6.91
CA PHE A 44 1.70 6.04 -5.95
C PHE A 44 3.06 6.44 -6.54
N ASP A 45 3.28 6.19 -7.83
CA ASP A 45 4.46 6.69 -8.54
C ASP A 45 4.49 8.22 -8.57
N ASP A 46 3.35 8.86 -8.80
CA ASP A 46 3.21 10.33 -8.75
C ASP A 46 3.46 10.90 -7.36
N LEU A 47 3.00 10.21 -6.30
CA LEU A 47 3.30 10.58 -4.91
C LEU A 47 4.79 10.44 -4.60
N LEU A 48 5.44 9.37 -5.08
CA LEU A 48 6.89 9.23 -4.93
C LEU A 48 7.65 10.33 -5.68
N LYS A 49 7.21 10.68 -6.90
CA LYS A 49 7.79 11.76 -7.70
C LYS A 49 7.69 13.10 -6.98
N GLN A 50 6.56 13.41 -6.37
CA GLN A 50 6.36 14.62 -5.57
C GLN A 50 7.27 14.63 -4.32
N ALA A 51 7.35 13.50 -3.60
CA ALA A 51 8.24 13.38 -2.45
C ALA A 51 9.71 13.62 -2.83
N LYS A 52 10.18 12.98 -3.93
CA LYS A 52 11.54 13.15 -4.45
C LYS A 52 11.84 14.59 -4.88
N ALA A 53 10.87 15.28 -5.51
CA ALA A 53 11.01 16.69 -5.87
C ALA A 53 11.23 17.60 -4.64
N ARG A 54 10.77 17.19 -3.45
CA ARG A 54 11.01 17.88 -2.17
C ARG A 54 12.28 17.42 -1.45
N GLY A 55 13.11 16.60 -2.09
CA GLY A 55 14.37 16.10 -1.53
C GLY A 55 14.24 14.83 -0.70
N ASP A 56 13.09 14.17 -0.71
CA ASP A 56 12.95 12.85 -0.09
C ASP A 56 13.77 11.80 -0.86
N LYS A 57 14.59 11.04 -0.14
CA LYS A 57 15.46 10.00 -0.71
C LYS A 57 14.86 8.59 -0.60
N ARG A 58 13.70 8.47 0.04
CA ARG A 58 13.03 7.18 0.26
C ARG A 58 12.59 6.56 -1.07
N ASP A 59 12.72 5.24 -1.18
CA ASP A 59 12.20 4.47 -2.30
C ASP A 59 10.71 4.12 -2.14
N HIS A 60 10.13 3.43 -3.13
CA HIS A 60 8.73 2.97 -3.11
C HIS A 60 8.38 2.20 -1.82
N ARG A 61 9.24 1.27 -1.41
CA ARG A 61 9.01 0.43 -0.22
C ARG A 61 9.03 1.27 1.04
N GLN A 62 10.02 2.16 1.18
CA GLN A 62 10.19 3.02 2.34
C GLN A 62 9.06 4.04 2.48
N ILE A 63 8.60 4.63 1.37
CA ILE A 63 7.44 5.52 1.38
C ILE A 63 6.17 4.76 1.74
N PHE A 64 5.94 3.60 1.16
CA PHE A 64 4.76 2.78 1.48
C PHE A 64 4.76 2.37 2.96
N GLN A 65 5.89 1.89 3.47
CA GLN A 65 6.03 1.54 4.89
C GLN A 65 5.84 2.75 5.80
N ARG A 66 6.30 3.94 5.37
CA ARG A 66 6.05 5.18 6.12
C ARG A 66 4.57 5.48 6.22
N LEU A 67 3.83 5.39 5.11
CA LEU A 67 2.37 5.59 5.11
C LEU A 67 1.65 4.58 6.02
N ILE A 68 2.05 3.31 5.99
CA ILE A 68 1.51 2.29 6.91
C ILE A 68 1.76 2.66 8.37
N ASN A 69 2.98 3.11 8.70
CA ASN A 69 3.34 3.51 10.06
C ASN A 69 2.58 4.76 10.51
N LEU A 70 2.41 5.74 9.62
CA LEU A 70 1.60 6.93 9.87
C LEU A 70 0.13 6.55 10.09
N ARG A 71 -0.43 5.62 9.31
CA ARG A 71 -1.78 5.08 9.54
C ARG A 71 -1.92 4.41 10.91
N LYS A 72 -0.96 3.54 11.29
CA LYS A 72 -0.94 2.85 12.58
C LYS A 72 -0.82 3.82 13.75
N ALA A 73 -0.09 4.93 13.57
CA ALA A 73 0.00 6.03 14.52
C ALA A 73 -1.22 6.97 14.52
N ALA A 74 -2.31 6.61 13.81
CA ALA A 74 -3.49 7.44 13.61
C ALA A 74 -3.18 8.83 13.04
N ARG A 75 -2.11 8.95 12.22
CA ARG A 75 -1.66 10.16 11.51
C ARG A 75 -2.13 10.24 10.06
N LEU A 76 -2.97 9.29 9.64
CA LEU A 76 -3.65 9.32 8.35
C LEU A 76 -5.16 9.17 8.57
N PRO A 77 -6.01 9.78 7.71
CA PRO A 77 -7.45 9.56 7.76
C PRO A 77 -7.79 8.07 7.60
N ARG A 78 -8.73 7.58 8.42
CA ARG A 78 -9.07 6.15 8.51
C ARG A 78 -9.76 5.59 7.27
N SER A 79 -10.46 6.43 6.51
CA SER A 79 -11.23 5.97 5.34
C SER A 79 -11.06 6.97 4.19
N LEU A 80 -10.60 6.46 3.05
CA LEU A 80 -10.55 7.19 1.79
C LEU A 80 -11.43 6.46 0.76
N ILE A 81 -12.04 7.23 -0.13
CA ILE A 81 -13.29 6.87 -0.82
C ILE A 81 -13.07 5.84 -1.95
N ARG A 82 -11.87 5.78 -2.55
CA ARG A 82 -11.61 4.96 -3.75
C ARG A 82 -10.85 3.67 -3.43
N SER A 83 -11.54 2.54 -3.35
CA SER A 83 -10.91 1.22 -3.36
C SER A 83 -11.18 0.50 -4.67
N THR A 84 -10.15 -0.06 -5.29
CA THR A 84 -10.26 -0.88 -6.48
C THR A 84 -10.95 -2.21 -6.13
N PRO A 85 -12.10 -2.54 -6.75
CA PRO A 85 -12.72 -3.85 -6.57
C PRO A 85 -11.87 -4.90 -7.27
N VAL A 86 -11.64 -6.02 -6.59
CA VAL A 86 -10.96 -7.18 -7.18
C VAL A 86 -12.02 -8.22 -7.52
N THR A 87 -12.20 -8.49 -8.80
CA THR A 87 -13.13 -9.49 -9.32
C THR A 87 -12.40 -10.50 -10.20
N GLY A 88 -12.87 -11.74 -10.23
CA GLY A 88 -12.44 -12.72 -11.23
C GLY A 88 -11.34 -13.70 -10.81
N ILE A 89 -11.12 -13.90 -9.51
CA ILE A 89 -10.33 -15.04 -9.00
C ILE A 89 -11.26 -16.18 -8.60
N THR A 90 -10.90 -17.42 -8.91
CA THR A 90 -11.62 -18.63 -8.45
C THR A 90 -11.18 -19.04 -7.03
N ASP A 91 -11.89 -19.98 -6.43
CA ASP A 91 -11.51 -20.53 -5.12
C ASP A 91 -10.19 -21.31 -5.19
N ASP A 92 -9.96 -22.06 -6.27
CA ASP A 92 -8.70 -22.79 -6.50
C ASP A 92 -7.49 -21.83 -6.60
N GLU A 93 -7.65 -20.74 -7.37
CA GLU A 93 -6.62 -19.71 -7.49
C GLU A 93 -6.37 -19.01 -6.15
N THR A 94 -7.42 -18.83 -5.33
CA THR A 94 -7.29 -18.30 -3.97
C THR A 94 -6.44 -19.23 -3.10
N GLN A 95 -6.66 -20.55 -3.17
CA GLN A 95 -5.87 -21.54 -2.42
C GLN A 95 -4.40 -21.57 -2.88
N ILE A 96 -4.14 -21.50 -4.19
CA ILE A 96 -2.78 -21.41 -4.73
C ILE A 96 -2.06 -20.19 -4.15
N LEU A 97 -2.72 -19.02 -4.15
CA LEU A 97 -2.12 -17.79 -3.63
C LEU A 97 -1.83 -17.89 -2.13
N LEU A 98 -2.72 -18.49 -1.35
CA LEU A 98 -2.50 -18.76 0.08
C LEU A 98 -1.27 -19.63 0.31
N GLN A 99 -1.17 -20.76 -0.39
CA GLN A 99 -0.03 -21.68 -0.25
C GLN A 99 1.30 -21.02 -0.60
N LEU A 100 1.33 -20.20 -1.67
CA LEU A 100 2.52 -19.45 -2.06
C LEU A 100 2.94 -18.44 -0.98
N VAL A 101 1.97 -17.73 -0.41
CA VAL A 101 2.22 -16.75 0.65
C VAL A 101 2.71 -17.44 1.93
N GLU A 102 2.05 -18.51 2.38
CA GLU A 102 2.45 -19.26 3.57
C GLU A 102 3.85 -19.88 3.43
N GLY A 103 4.13 -20.48 2.27
CA GLY A 103 5.42 -21.09 1.97
C GLY A 103 6.55 -20.06 1.89
N THR A 104 6.29 -18.88 1.34
CA THR A 104 7.30 -17.81 1.20
C THR A 104 7.54 -17.08 2.53
N LEU A 105 6.49 -16.86 3.32
CA LEU A 105 6.56 -16.07 4.56
C LEU A 105 6.76 -16.88 5.83
N ARG A 106 7.00 -18.20 5.71
CA ARG A 106 7.16 -19.13 6.85
C ARG A 106 6.08 -18.91 7.92
N GLY A 107 4.82 -18.78 7.50
CA GLY A 107 3.67 -18.62 8.40
C GLY A 107 3.40 -17.20 8.92
N ALA A 108 4.19 -16.17 8.55
CA ALA A 108 3.95 -14.79 8.97
C ALA A 108 3.10 -14.01 7.95
N ILE A 109 1.83 -14.39 7.76
CA ILE A 109 0.85 -13.59 7.01
C ILE A 109 0.73 -12.17 7.59
N GLY A 110 1.00 -11.99 8.89
CA GLY A 110 1.06 -10.68 9.57
C GLY A 110 2.15 -9.73 9.05
N SER A 111 3.14 -10.21 8.30
CA SER A 111 4.19 -9.40 7.68
C SER A 111 3.83 -8.90 6.28
N ARG A 112 2.59 -9.12 5.82
CA ARG A 112 2.10 -8.72 4.49
C ARG A 112 2.42 -7.26 4.12
N ASP A 113 2.29 -6.35 5.08
CA ASP A 113 2.54 -4.91 4.85
C ASP A 113 4.00 -4.62 4.41
N GLN A 114 4.93 -5.57 4.59
CA GLN A 114 6.34 -5.43 4.20
C GLN A 114 6.66 -5.97 2.80
N LEU A 115 5.70 -6.62 2.14
CA LEU A 115 5.88 -7.32 0.87
C LEU A 115 5.88 -6.42 -0.35
N PRO A 116 5.06 -5.35 -0.43
CA PRO A 116 5.13 -4.48 -1.59
C PRO A 116 6.56 -4.01 -1.85
N TYR A 117 6.97 -4.12 -3.12
CA TYR A 117 8.29 -3.80 -3.64
C TYR A 117 9.43 -4.65 -3.06
N SER A 118 9.15 -5.88 -2.60
CA SER A 118 10.15 -6.84 -2.15
C SER A 118 10.40 -7.94 -3.18
N MET A 119 11.57 -8.59 -3.10
CA MET A 119 11.90 -9.73 -3.97
C MET A 119 10.97 -10.92 -3.73
N GLU A 120 10.53 -11.10 -2.48
CA GLU A 120 9.59 -12.15 -2.08
C GLU A 120 8.24 -11.95 -2.76
N PHE A 121 7.73 -10.71 -2.81
CA PHE A 121 6.49 -10.43 -3.52
C PHE A 121 6.61 -10.68 -5.02
N ASP A 122 7.73 -10.29 -5.62
CA ASP A 122 7.99 -10.55 -7.04
C ASP A 122 8.02 -12.05 -7.35
N ALA A 123 8.61 -12.84 -6.45
CA ALA A 123 8.60 -14.31 -6.56
C ALA A 123 7.19 -14.89 -6.41
N ILE A 124 6.38 -14.38 -5.47
CA ILE A 124 4.98 -14.79 -5.29
C ILE A 124 4.16 -14.47 -6.54
N ALA A 125 4.22 -13.23 -7.04
CA ALA A 125 3.47 -12.81 -8.22
C ALA A 125 3.86 -13.60 -9.47
N SER A 126 5.16 -13.83 -9.67
CA SER A 126 5.65 -14.67 -10.77
C SER A 126 5.18 -16.11 -10.65
N SER A 127 5.22 -16.69 -9.45
CA SER A 127 4.80 -18.08 -9.22
C SER A 127 3.30 -18.25 -9.37
N PHE A 128 2.53 -17.28 -8.89
CA PHE A 128 1.07 -17.27 -8.99
C PHE A 128 0.61 -17.23 -10.45
N ASN A 129 1.15 -16.31 -11.25
CA ASN A 129 0.86 -16.24 -12.68
C ASN A 129 1.26 -17.52 -13.41
N LYS A 130 2.42 -18.11 -13.07
CA LYS A 130 2.87 -19.37 -13.65
C LYS A 130 1.94 -20.54 -13.33
N GLN A 131 1.46 -20.66 -12.09
CA GLN A 131 0.59 -21.76 -11.68
C GLN A 131 -0.85 -21.63 -12.18
N THR A 132 -1.37 -20.40 -12.26
CA THR A 132 -2.74 -20.14 -12.73
C THR A 132 -2.83 -20.00 -14.25
N GLY A 133 -1.71 -19.88 -14.96
CA GLY A 133 -1.67 -19.60 -16.39
C GLY A 133 -2.14 -18.18 -16.74
N ARG A 134 -2.30 -17.30 -15.74
CA ARG A 134 -2.74 -15.92 -15.93
C ARG A 134 -1.57 -14.95 -15.99
N GLN A 135 -1.88 -13.69 -16.33
CA GLN A 135 -0.93 -12.58 -16.39
C GLN A 135 -1.48 -11.40 -15.58
N PHE A 136 -1.69 -11.61 -14.29
CA PHE A 136 -2.06 -10.50 -13.41
C PHE A 136 -0.89 -9.56 -13.21
N ASP A 137 -1.16 -8.26 -13.21
CA ASP A 137 -0.18 -7.28 -12.78
C ASP A 137 0.06 -7.36 -11.26
N LYS A 138 1.17 -6.75 -10.82
CA LYS A 138 1.58 -6.74 -9.41
C LYS A 138 0.55 -6.05 -8.50
N HIS A 139 -0.15 -5.04 -8.99
CA HIS A 139 -1.21 -4.37 -8.21
C HIS A 139 -2.35 -5.33 -7.92
N ILE A 140 -2.84 -6.06 -8.93
CA ILE A 140 -3.93 -7.03 -8.79
C ILE A 140 -3.51 -8.19 -7.87
N VAL A 141 -2.31 -8.75 -8.02
CA VAL A 141 -1.81 -9.79 -7.12
C VAL A 141 -1.75 -9.28 -5.67
N TRP A 142 -1.25 -8.05 -5.46
CA TRP A 142 -1.24 -7.43 -4.14
C TRP A 142 -2.67 -7.29 -3.57
N ARG A 143 -3.62 -6.82 -4.37
CA ARG A 143 -5.00 -6.62 -3.94
C ARG A 143 -5.71 -7.94 -3.62
N LEU A 144 -5.42 -9.00 -4.36
CA LEU A 144 -5.87 -10.36 -4.06
C LEU A 144 -5.31 -10.82 -2.71
N MET A 145 -4.01 -10.69 -2.49
CA MET A 145 -3.37 -11.03 -1.21
C MET A 145 -3.95 -10.22 -0.05
N ALA A 146 -4.12 -8.91 -0.23
CA ALA A 146 -4.67 -8.02 0.79
C ALA A 146 -6.12 -8.35 1.15
N ARG A 147 -6.89 -8.93 0.21
CA ARG A 147 -8.27 -9.40 0.46
C ARG A 147 -8.30 -10.70 1.26
N ILE A 148 -7.40 -11.63 0.96
CA ILE A 148 -7.40 -12.98 1.54
C ILE A 148 -6.80 -12.98 2.94
N ALA A 149 -5.79 -12.15 3.20
CA ALA A 149 -5.16 -11.99 4.50
C ALA A 149 -5.96 -11.06 5.45
N LYS A 150 -7.29 -11.09 5.38
CA LYS A 150 -8.19 -10.31 6.25
C LYS A 150 -8.59 -11.08 7.51
#